data_AF-A0A9K3ND42-F1
#
_entry.id   AF-A0A9K3ND42-F1
#
_cell.length_a   1.000
_cell.length_b   1.000
_cell.length_c   1.000
_cell.angle_alpha   90.00
_cell.angle_beta   90.00
_cell.angle_gamma   90.00
#
_symmetry.space_group_name_H-M   'P 1'
#
loop_
_entity.id
_entity.type
_entity.pdbx_description
1 polymer ?
#
loop_
_entity_poly.entity_id
_entity_poly.type
_entity_poly.pdbx_seq_one_letter_code
_entity_poly.pdbx_strand_id
1 'polypeptide(L)'
;MASKFGMAGGIPERRVRPVWDAIDSRQFKNALKLSTALLSKYPNSSYALALKALILERMGKTEEALSVCINAKDLLYKNDSLLIDDLTLSTLQIVFQRLDHLDMATSCYEYACGKFPNNLELMTGLFNCYVREYSFVKQQQIAIKMYKIAGEERFLLWAVCSIQLQVLCGNGEEKLLQLAEGLLKKHIASHSLHEPEALSVYISLLEQQAKYGDALEILSGNLGSLMMIEVDKLRIQGRLLARAGDFDGAADIFQKVLKLCPDDWECFHHYLGCLLEDDSSLPVLTKSSSIRVSTLTDGQHRHIADDKACSYYLYRITNLIYFRVKCHFHP
;
A
#
# COMPACT_ATOMS: atom_id res chain seq x y z
N MET A 1 -7.67 10.24 16.77
CA MET A 1 -8.12 11.26 17.76
C MET A 1 -8.86 12.32 16.97
N ALA A 2 -10.19 12.38 17.08
CA ALA A 2 -10.99 13.30 16.29
C ALA A 2 -10.45 14.73 16.44
N SER A 3 -10.20 15.40 15.32
CA SER A 3 -10.05 16.86 15.30
C SER A 3 -11.16 17.43 16.18
N LYS A 4 -10.80 18.21 17.21
CA LYS A 4 -11.82 18.91 18.03
C LYS A 4 -12.74 19.61 17.04
N PHE A 5 -14.02 19.23 17.00
CA PHE A 5 -14.99 19.71 16.01
C PHE A 5 -14.79 21.20 15.74
N GLY A 6 -14.46 21.55 14.48
CA GLY A 6 -14.19 22.92 14.05
C GLY A 6 -12.75 23.43 14.20
N MET A 7 -11.76 22.56 14.42
CA MET A 7 -10.32 22.89 14.43
C MET A 7 -9.53 22.07 13.39
N ALA A 8 -8.70 22.74 12.60
CA ALA A 8 -7.77 22.16 11.63
C ALA A 8 -6.34 22.59 11.97
N GLY A 9 -5.45 21.65 12.30
CA GLY A 9 -4.07 21.99 12.69
C GLY A 9 -3.94 22.89 13.91
N GLY A 10 -4.88 22.78 14.86
CA GLY A 10 -4.96 23.68 16.01
C GLY A 10 -5.49 25.09 15.69
N ILE A 11 -6.00 25.32 14.48
CA ILE A 11 -6.59 26.59 14.03
C ILE A 11 -8.10 26.41 13.80
N PRO A 12 -8.96 27.38 14.17
CA PRO A 12 -10.38 27.30 13.84
C PRO A 12 -10.62 27.12 12.34
N GLU A 13 -11.40 26.11 11.96
CA GLU A 13 -11.62 25.69 10.57
C GLU A 13 -12.13 26.84 9.69
N ARG A 14 -13.02 27.69 10.21
CA ARG A 14 -13.51 28.93 9.55
C ARG A 14 -12.40 29.89 9.10
N ARG A 15 -11.21 29.81 9.69
CA ARG A 15 -10.04 30.64 9.31
C ARG A 15 -9.15 29.95 8.28
N VAL A 16 -9.18 28.63 8.21
CA VAL A 16 -8.42 27.82 7.26
C VAL A 16 -9.19 27.67 5.95
N ARG A 17 -10.52 27.49 6.02
CA ARG A 17 -11.39 27.28 4.87
C ARG A 17 -11.19 28.28 3.72
N PRO A 18 -11.08 29.60 3.94
CA PRO A 18 -10.83 30.55 2.84
C PRO A 18 -9.48 30.32 2.13
N VAL A 19 -8.49 29.78 2.82
CA VAL A 19 -7.19 29.42 2.23
C VAL A 19 -7.37 28.22 1.30
N TRP A 20 -8.07 27.17 1.74
CA TRP A 20 -8.38 26.01 0.91
C TRP A 20 -9.27 26.36 -0.28
N ASP A 21 -10.34 27.15 -0.09
CA ASP A 21 -11.20 27.61 -1.18
C ASP A 21 -10.38 28.33 -2.28
N ALA A 22 -9.39 29.13 -1.88
CA ALA A 22 -8.48 29.81 -2.81
C ALA A 22 -7.47 28.84 -3.47
N ILE A 23 -6.98 27.82 -2.76
CA ILE A 23 -6.12 26.76 -3.32
C ILE A 23 -6.89 25.96 -4.37
N ASP A 24 -8.11 25.51 -4.04
CA ASP A 24 -8.95 24.67 -4.89
C ASP A 24 -9.40 25.43 -6.13
N SER A 25 -9.71 26.73 -5.98
CA SER A 25 -9.98 27.65 -7.08
C SER A 25 -8.73 28.05 -7.88
N ARG A 26 -7.55 27.51 -7.54
CA ARG A 26 -6.24 27.80 -8.17
C ARG A 26 -5.84 29.28 -8.13
N GLN A 27 -6.37 30.05 -7.17
CA GLN A 27 -6.03 31.46 -6.96
C GLN A 27 -4.81 31.60 -6.06
N PHE A 28 -3.66 31.03 -6.46
CA PHE A 28 -2.50 30.86 -5.57
C PHE A 28 -1.92 32.18 -5.01
N LYS A 29 -1.96 33.28 -5.78
CA LYS A 29 -1.55 34.61 -5.27
C LYS A 29 -2.45 35.09 -4.13
N ASN A 30 -3.75 34.83 -4.23
CA ASN A 30 -4.72 35.16 -3.18
C ASN A 30 -4.55 34.22 -1.97
N ALA A 31 -4.41 32.92 -2.23
CA ALA A 31 -4.13 31.92 -1.20
C ALA A 31 -2.87 32.28 -0.40
N LEU A 32 -1.80 32.75 -1.04
CA LEU A 32 -0.58 33.17 -0.37
C LEU A 32 -0.80 34.40 0.53
N LYS A 33 -1.60 35.38 0.09
CA LYS A 33 -1.99 36.53 0.94
C LYS A 33 -2.80 36.07 2.16
N LEU A 34 -3.76 35.16 1.97
CA LEU A 34 -4.57 34.61 3.06
C LEU A 34 -3.73 33.79 4.04
N SER A 35 -2.83 32.95 3.53
CA SER A 35 -1.90 32.14 4.33
C SER A 35 -0.90 32.99 5.13
N THR A 36 -0.36 34.06 4.54
CA THR A 36 0.52 35.00 5.26
C THR A 36 -0.23 35.77 6.35
N ALA A 37 -1.47 36.18 6.09
CA ALA A 37 -2.34 36.76 7.11
C ALA A 37 -2.76 35.76 8.20
N LEU A 38 -2.82 34.46 7.89
CA LEU A 38 -3.06 33.41 8.86
C LEU A 38 -1.84 33.22 9.78
N LEU A 39 -0.65 33.18 9.20
CA LEU A 39 0.62 33.04 9.92
C LEU A 39 0.92 34.23 10.85
N SER A 40 0.50 35.45 10.51
CA SER A 40 0.66 36.59 11.42
C SER A 40 -0.16 36.44 12.72
N LYS A 41 -1.27 35.69 12.67
CA LYS A 41 -2.12 35.38 13.83
C LYS A 41 -1.71 34.09 14.55
N TYR A 42 -1.12 33.14 13.82
CA TYR A 42 -0.68 31.84 14.33
C TYR A 42 0.77 31.56 13.91
N PRO A 43 1.75 32.35 14.39
CA PRO A 43 3.15 32.28 13.92
C PRO A 43 3.83 30.95 14.23
N ASN A 44 3.39 30.27 15.29
CA ASN A 44 3.93 28.98 15.73
C ASN A 44 3.07 27.78 15.30
N SER A 45 2.24 27.92 14.25
CA SER A 45 1.47 26.81 13.70
C SER A 45 2.23 26.11 12.58
N SER A 46 2.63 24.86 12.83
CA SER A 46 3.19 23.97 11.80
C SER A 46 2.23 23.78 10.62
N TYR A 47 0.92 23.70 10.88
CA TYR A 47 -0.09 23.57 9.84
C TYR A 47 -0.15 24.79 8.91
N ALA A 48 -0.16 26.01 9.48
CA ALA A 48 -0.20 27.23 8.67
C ALA A 48 1.06 27.37 7.79
N LEU A 49 2.23 26.94 8.28
CA LEU A 49 3.46 26.89 7.51
C LEU A 49 3.39 25.81 6.41
N ALA A 50 2.86 24.63 6.71
CA ALA A 50 2.65 23.57 5.72
C ALA A 50 1.73 24.02 4.58
N LEU A 51 0.64 24.74 4.89
CA LEU A 51 -0.25 25.33 3.88
C LEU A 51 0.47 26.38 3.02
N LYS A 52 1.31 27.22 3.63
CA LYS A 52 2.13 28.19 2.89
C LYS A 52 3.08 27.47 1.93
N ALA A 53 3.76 26.41 2.41
CA ALA A 53 4.66 25.62 1.60
C ALA A 53 3.92 24.96 0.42
N LEU A 54 2.72 24.42 0.66
CA LEU A 54 1.86 23.88 -0.40
C LEU A 54 1.52 24.93 -1.46
N ILE A 55 1.14 26.13 -1.05
CA ILE A 55 0.84 27.22 -2.01
C ILE A 55 2.08 27.60 -2.82
N LEU A 56 3.25 27.71 -2.18
CA LEU A 56 4.50 28.05 -2.85
C LEU A 56 4.93 26.97 -3.85
N GLU A 57 4.76 25.69 -3.50
CA GLU A 57 4.99 24.56 -4.40
C GLU A 57 4.08 24.64 -5.62
N ARG A 58 2.77 24.88 -5.42
CA ARG A 58 1.80 25.06 -6.51
C ARG A 58 2.10 26.26 -7.41
N MET A 59 2.82 27.25 -6.92
CA MET A 59 3.30 28.41 -7.68
C MET A 59 4.63 28.15 -8.42
N GLY A 60 5.25 26.97 -8.27
CA GLY A 60 6.54 26.64 -8.86
C GLY A 60 7.75 27.17 -8.09
N LYS A 61 7.55 27.71 -6.88
CA LYS A 61 8.63 28.25 -6.02
C LYS A 61 9.19 27.14 -5.13
N THR A 62 9.86 26.16 -5.71
CA THR A 62 10.29 24.92 -5.05
C THR A 62 11.23 25.13 -3.87
N GLU A 63 12.26 25.96 -4.01
CA GLU A 63 13.23 26.23 -2.93
C GLU A 63 12.60 26.97 -1.74
N GLU A 64 11.78 27.99 -2.02
CA GLU A 64 11.02 28.69 -0.98
C GLU A 64 10.04 27.73 -0.28
N ALA A 65 9.33 26.88 -1.05
CA ALA A 65 8.43 25.87 -0.50
C ALA A 65 9.16 24.90 0.42
N LEU A 66 10.32 24.38 -0.01
CA LEU A 66 11.13 23.45 0.79
C LEU A 66 11.57 24.08 2.10
N SER A 67 12.12 25.30 2.06
CA SER A 67 12.57 26.00 3.28
C SER A 67 11.43 26.21 4.28
N VAL A 68 10.25 26.60 3.81
CA VAL A 68 9.06 26.78 4.66
C VAL A 68 8.57 25.44 5.20
N CYS A 69 8.63 24.37 4.40
CA CYS A 69 8.21 23.02 4.78
C CYS A 69 9.15 22.42 5.85
N ILE A 70 10.46 22.62 5.73
CA ILE A 70 11.44 22.22 6.75
C ILE A 70 11.20 22.99 8.05
N ASN A 71 10.95 24.30 7.98
CA ASN A 71 10.60 25.08 9.17
C ASN A 71 9.32 24.57 9.85
N ALA A 72 8.31 24.15 9.08
CA ALA A 72 7.08 23.56 9.60
C ALA A 72 7.34 22.24 10.33
N LYS A 73 8.22 21.39 9.77
CA LYS A 73 8.69 20.13 10.37
C LYS A 73 9.47 20.38 11.67
N ASP A 74 10.42 21.29 11.67
CA ASP A 74 11.20 21.61 12.89
C ASP A 74 10.31 22.13 14.01
N LEU A 75 9.31 22.94 13.65
CA LEU A 75 8.32 23.43 14.60
C LEU A 75 7.41 22.31 15.12
N LEU A 76 7.06 21.35 14.26
CA LEU A 76 6.33 20.14 14.66
C LEU A 76 7.11 19.36 15.74
N TYR A 77 8.44 19.26 15.61
CA TYR A 77 9.28 18.55 16.57
C TYR A 77 9.50 19.29 17.89
N LYS A 78 9.51 20.63 17.83
CA LYS A 78 9.67 21.50 19.01
C LYS A 78 8.38 21.68 19.79
N ASN A 79 7.24 21.65 19.11
CA ASN A 79 5.95 21.73 19.77
C ASN A 79 5.72 20.43 20.55
N ASP A 80 5.98 20.47 21.85
CA ASP A 80 5.68 19.39 22.81
C ASP A 80 4.17 19.18 23.01
N SER A 81 3.35 19.72 22.11
CA SER A 81 1.92 19.67 22.17
C SER A 81 1.42 18.23 22.07
N LEU A 82 0.50 17.88 22.96
CA LEU A 82 -0.31 16.65 23.00
C LEU A 82 -1.18 16.43 21.73
N LEU A 83 -0.92 17.14 20.63
CA LEU A 83 -1.79 17.26 19.48
C LEU A 83 -0.94 17.37 18.20
N ILE A 84 -0.35 16.25 17.77
CA ILE A 84 0.09 16.09 16.39
C ILE A 84 -1.15 15.67 15.59
N ASP A 85 -1.61 16.53 14.70
CA ASP A 85 -2.80 16.30 13.90
C ASP A 85 -2.49 15.75 12.50
N ASP A 86 -3.41 14.94 12.00
CA ASP A 86 -3.27 14.28 10.70
C ASP A 86 -3.27 15.27 9.51
N LEU A 87 -3.98 16.40 9.62
CA LEU A 87 -4.01 17.43 8.58
C LEU A 87 -2.64 18.07 8.37
N THR A 88 -1.92 18.36 9.45
CA THR A 88 -0.53 18.84 9.35
C THR A 88 0.38 17.82 8.68
N LEU A 89 0.34 16.57 9.13
CA LEU A 89 1.21 15.51 8.60
C LEU A 89 0.91 15.21 7.12
N SER A 90 -0.36 15.07 6.75
CA SER A 90 -0.77 14.83 5.36
C SER A 90 -0.43 16.00 4.44
N THR A 91 -0.58 17.24 4.91
CA THR A 91 -0.17 18.43 4.12
C THR A 91 1.33 18.46 3.91
N LEU A 92 2.13 18.21 4.95
CA LEU A 92 3.59 18.10 4.83
C LEU A 92 3.98 16.97 3.87
N GLN A 93 3.33 15.81 3.97
CA GLN A 93 3.57 14.67 3.08
C GLN A 93 3.33 15.03 1.61
N ILE A 94 2.24 15.75 1.28
CA ILE A 94 1.96 16.18 -0.10
C ILE A 94 3.08 17.06 -0.63
N VAL A 95 3.56 18.01 0.16
CA VAL A 95 4.60 18.96 -0.26
C VAL A 95 5.94 18.23 -0.42
N PHE A 96 6.37 17.47 0.59
CA PHE A 96 7.62 16.72 0.55
C PHE A 96 7.64 15.71 -0.61
N GLN A 97 6.53 15.02 -0.88
CA GLN A 97 6.43 14.10 -2.03
C GLN A 97 6.64 14.83 -3.36
N ARG A 98 6.05 16.01 -3.53
CA ARG A 98 6.17 16.77 -4.78
C ARG A 98 7.55 17.38 -4.98
N LEU A 99 8.28 17.58 -3.89
CA LEU A 99 9.66 18.04 -3.87
C LEU A 99 10.68 16.88 -3.86
N ASP A 100 10.23 15.63 -4.05
CA ASP A 100 11.07 14.42 -4.07
C ASP A 100 11.86 14.16 -2.77
N HIS A 101 11.29 14.56 -1.62
CA HIS A 101 11.86 14.40 -0.28
C HIS A 101 10.99 13.47 0.58
N LEU A 102 10.72 12.25 0.09
CA LEU A 102 9.86 11.27 0.76
C LEU A 102 10.34 10.92 2.18
N ASP A 103 11.66 10.86 2.37
CA ASP A 103 12.34 10.61 3.63
C ASP A 103 11.93 11.60 4.74
N MET A 104 11.76 12.88 4.36
CA MET A 104 11.34 13.91 5.30
C MET A 104 9.89 13.71 5.75
N ALA A 105 9.00 13.30 4.85
CA ALA A 105 7.61 12.98 5.20
C ALA A 105 7.55 11.77 6.15
N THR A 106 8.32 10.72 5.84
CA THR A 106 8.42 9.52 6.68
C THR A 106 8.92 9.87 8.07
N SER A 107 9.96 10.69 8.18
CA SER A 107 10.48 11.11 9.50
C SER A 107 9.44 11.86 10.35
N CYS A 108 8.54 12.63 9.74
CA CYS A 108 7.47 13.32 10.47
C CYS A 108 6.48 12.31 11.09
N TYR A 109 6.11 11.27 10.34
CA TYR A 109 5.24 10.21 10.83
C TYR A 109 5.95 9.29 11.83
N GLU A 110 7.23 9.00 11.67
CA GLU A 110 8.04 8.25 12.64
C GLU A 110 8.08 8.99 13.98
N TYR A 111 8.33 10.30 13.97
CA TYR A 111 8.28 11.15 15.17
C TYR A 111 6.89 11.12 15.83
N ALA A 112 5.83 11.28 15.03
CA ALA A 112 4.45 11.25 15.53
C ALA A 112 4.08 9.90 16.16
N CYS A 113 4.47 8.79 15.54
CA CYS A 113 4.27 7.44 16.08
C CYS A 113 5.13 7.18 17.33
N GLY A 114 6.30 7.83 17.45
CA GLY A 114 7.11 7.77 18.67
C GLY A 114 6.43 8.43 19.86
N LYS A 115 5.77 9.59 19.65
CA LYS A 115 5.01 10.29 20.69
C LYS A 115 3.68 9.62 21.02
N PHE A 116 2.99 9.06 20.02
CA PHE A 116 1.69 8.40 20.18
C PHE A 116 1.72 6.94 19.69
N PRO A 117 2.37 6.04 20.46
CA PRO A 117 2.74 4.71 19.99
C PRO A 117 1.60 3.74 19.74
N ASN A 118 0.35 4.09 20.06
CA ASN A 118 -0.84 3.25 19.84
C ASN A 118 -1.90 3.93 18.94
N ASN A 119 -1.59 5.08 18.32
CA ASN A 119 -2.54 5.77 17.45
C ASN A 119 -2.56 5.15 16.05
N LEU A 120 -3.62 4.42 15.73
CA LEU A 120 -3.78 3.70 14.45
C LEU A 120 -3.82 4.62 13.22
N GLU A 121 -4.34 5.86 13.35
CA GLU A 121 -4.38 6.83 12.24
C GLU A 121 -2.95 7.21 11.83
N LEU A 122 -2.09 7.54 12.81
CA LEU A 122 -0.69 7.89 12.58
C LEU A 122 0.11 6.71 12.04
N MET A 123 -0.15 5.50 12.55
CA MET A 123 0.50 4.29 12.03
C MET A 123 0.10 3.99 10.59
N THR A 124 -1.15 4.27 10.21
CA THR A 124 -1.63 4.11 8.84
C THR A 124 -0.89 5.08 7.90
N GLY A 125 -0.74 6.34 8.31
CA GLY A 125 0.07 7.31 7.57
C GLY A 125 1.53 6.89 7.44
N LEU A 126 2.13 6.38 8.52
CA LEU A 126 3.50 5.86 8.51
C LEU A 126 3.67 4.64 7.60
N PHE A 127 2.73 3.70 7.64
CA PHE A 127 2.71 2.55 6.74
C PHE A 127 2.69 3.01 5.27
N ASN A 128 1.83 3.98 4.93
CA ASN A 128 1.76 4.53 3.58
C ASN A 128 3.07 5.20 3.13
N CYS A 129 3.76 5.89 4.04
CA CYS A 129 5.11 6.40 3.81
C CYS A 129 6.09 5.28 3.46
N TYR A 130 6.15 4.21 4.27
CA TYR A 130 7.02 3.07 3.98
C TYR A 130 6.66 2.31 2.70
N VAL A 131 5.38 2.26 2.31
CA VAL A 131 4.93 1.70 1.04
C VAL A 131 5.51 2.48 -0.14
N ARG A 132 5.51 3.82 -0.07
CA ARG A 132 6.06 4.68 -1.12
C ARG A 132 7.59 4.61 -1.23
N GLU A 133 8.27 4.36 -0.12
CA GLU A 133 9.72 4.17 -0.07
C GLU A 133 10.17 2.72 -0.37
N TYR A 134 9.22 1.81 -0.63
CA TYR A 134 9.50 0.37 -0.79
C TYR A 134 10.23 -0.26 0.42
N SER A 135 10.04 0.31 1.62
CA SER A 135 10.66 -0.18 2.85
C SER A 135 9.86 -1.35 3.45
N PHE A 136 9.91 -2.51 2.78
CA PHE A 136 9.02 -3.65 3.10
C PHE A 136 9.20 -4.22 4.52
N VAL A 137 10.42 -4.20 5.06
CA VAL A 137 10.68 -4.61 6.45
C VAL A 137 9.96 -3.69 7.43
N LYS A 138 10.04 -2.38 7.22
CA LYS A 138 9.35 -1.40 8.07
C LYS A 138 7.83 -1.47 7.90
N GLN A 139 7.34 -1.72 6.68
CA GLN A 139 5.91 -1.99 6.40
C GLN A 139 5.40 -3.19 7.21
N GLN A 140 6.12 -4.31 7.19
CA GLN A 140 5.78 -5.49 7.99
C GLN A 140 5.74 -5.17 9.49
N GLN A 141 6.77 -4.51 10.02
CA GLN A 141 6.87 -4.21 11.46
C GLN A 141 5.70 -3.35 11.94
N ILE A 142 5.37 -2.28 11.22
CA ILE A 142 4.26 -1.40 11.60
C ILE A 142 2.91 -2.08 11.43
N ALA A 143 2.69 -2.86 10.36
CA ALA A 143 1.45 -3.59 10.13
C ALA A 143 1.20 -4.67 11.21
N ILE A 144 2.24 -5.41 11.61
CA ILE A 144 2.14 -6.36 12.74
C ILE A 144 1.79 -5.63 14.03
N LYS A 145 2.38 -4.45 14.28
CA LYS A 145 2.07 -3.64 15.45
C LYS A 145 0.60 -3.20 15.46
N MET A 146 0.09 -2.72 14.32
CA MET A 146 -1.33 -2.34 14.15
C MET A 146 -2.26 -3.54 14.37
N TYR A 147 -1.93 -4.70 13.79
CA TYR A 147 -2.71 -5.93 13.99
C TYR A 147 -2.74 -6.38 15.45
N LYS A 148 -1.63 -6.26 16.19
CA LYS A 148 -1.60 -6.57 17.63
C LYS A 148 -2.48 -5.64 18.47
N ILE A 149 -2.65 -4.38 18.04
CA ILE A 149 -3.46 -3.38 18.75
C ILE A 149 -4.95 -3.55 18.44
N ALA A 150 -5.29 -3.68 17.15
CA ALA A 150 -6.68 -3.64 16.70
C ALA A 150 -7.30 -5.04 16.50
N GLY A 151 -6.49 -6.07 16.21
CA GLY A 151 -6.96 -7.41 15.88
C GLY A 151 -7.67 -7.53 14.52
N GLU A 152 -7.73 -6.44 13.73
CA GLU A 152 -8.48 -6.38 12.49
C GLU A 152 -7.79 -7.13 11.33
N GLU A 153 -8.59 -7.85 10.53
CA GLU A 153 -8.15 -8.63 9.37
C GLU A 153 -7.32 -7.78 8.38
N ARG A 154 -7.70 -6.53 8.12
CA ARG A 154 -6.98 -5.66 7.17
C ARG A 154 -5.50 -5.46 7.50
N PHE A 155 -5.16 -5.30 8.79
CA PHE A 155 -3.77 -5.06 9.20
C PHE A 155 -2.94 -6.34 9.15
N LEU A 156 -3.58 -7.49 9.38
CA LEU A 156 -2.98 -8.79 9.12
C LEU A 156 -2.63 -8.93 7.63
N LEU A 157 -3.56 -8.61 6.74
CA LEU A 157 -3.31 -8.67 5.29
C LEU A 157 -2.18 -7.73 4.88
N TRP A 158 -2.11 -6.52 5.43
CA TRP A 158 -0.99 -5.60 5.17
C TRP A 158 0.35 -6.20 5.60
N ALA A 159 0.40 -6.87 6.76
CA ALA A 159 1.61 -7.55 7.23
C ALA A 159 2.00 -8.71 6.31
N VAL A 160 1.04 -9.56 5.92
CA VAL A 160 1.27 -10.68 5.00
C VAL A 160 1.77 -10.18 3.64
N CYS A 161 1.07 -9.24 3.02
CA CYS A 161 1.49 -8.64 1.75
C CYS A 161 2.90 -8.02 1.84
N SER A 162 3.23 -7.34 2.95
CA SER A 162 4.57 -6.78 3.16
C SER A 162 5.65 -7.86 3.24
N ILE A 163 5.34 -9.02 3.83
CA ILE A 163 6.24 -10.19 3.87
C ILE A 163 6.43 -10.78 2.47
N GLN A 164 5.34 -10.97 1.73
CA GLN A 164 5.40 -11.48 0.35
C GLN A 164 6.26 -10.58 -0.52
N LEU A 165 6.12 -9.25 -0.39
CA LEU A 165 6.94 -8.27 -1.11
C LEU A 165 8.42 -8.33 -0.72
N GLN A 166 8.76 -8.55 0.57
CA GLN A 166 10.16 -8.75 0.99
C GLN A 166 10.81 -9.93 0.28
N VAL A 167 10.10 -11.06 0.22
CA VAL A 167 10.62 -12.29 -0.39
C VAL A 167 10.73 -12.13 -1.90
N LEU A 168 9.71 -11.55 -2.56
CA LEU A 168 9.73 -11.29 -4.00
C LEU A 168 10.89 -10.39 -4.42
N CYS A 169 11.19 -9.33 -3.65
CA CYS A 169 12.30 -8.42 -3.95
C CYS A 169 13.67 -8.94 -3.51
N GLY A 170 13.78 -10.19 -3.05
CA GLY A 170 15.04 -10.81 -2.64
C GLY A 170 15.61 -10.34 -1.30
N ASN A 171 14.83 -9.58 -0.53
CA ASN A 171 15.22 -9.01 0.75
C ASN A 171 14.76 -9.85 1.96
N GLY A 172 13.97 -10.90 1.73
CA GLY A 172 13.37 -11.73 2.78
C GLY A 172 13.77 -13.21 2.69
N GLU A 173 13.91 -13.86 3.86
CA GLU A 173 14.09 -15.30 3.95
C GLU A 173 12.78 -16.06 3.70
N GLU A 174 12.83 -17.26 3.12
CA GLU A 174 11.67 -18.14 2.93
C GLU A 174 10.93 -18.46 4.26
N LYS A 175 11.65 -18.42 5.40
CA LYS A 175 11.07 -18.55 6.74
C LYS A 175 10.02 -17.47 7.05
N LEU A 176 10.11 -16.30 6.43
CA LEU A 176 9.11 -15.25 6.62
C LEU A 176 7.74 -15.65 6.05
N LEU A 177 7.71 -16.41 4.96
CA LEU A 177 6.45 -16.93 4.39
C LEU A 177 5.77 -17.89 5.39
N GLN A 178 6.55 -18.73 6.08
CA GLN A 178 6.04 -19.61 7.12
C GLN A 178 5.45 -18.82 8.30
N LEU A 179 6.07 -17.69 8.67
CA LEU A 179 5.53 -16.79 9.69
C LEU A 179 4.20 -16.15 9.23
N ALA A 180 4.13 -15.68 7.98
CA ALA A 180 2.90 -15.13 7.42
C ALA A 180 1.76 -16.16 7.41
N GLU A 181 2.05 -17.42 7.06
CA GLU A 181 1.08 -18.50 7.06
C GLU A 181 0.60 -18.81 8.48
N GLY A 182 1.52 -18.85 9.45
CA GLY A 182 1.18 -19.03 10.86
C GLY A 182 0.26 -17.92 11.40
N LEU A 183 0.49 -16.66 10.99
CA LEU A 183 -0.37 -15.55 11.37
C LEU A 183 -1.79 -15.69 10.79
N LEU A 184 -1.92 -16.07 9.52
CA LEU A 184 -3.21 -16.34 8.88
C LEU A 184 -3.93 -17.51 9.53
N LYS A 185 -3.28 -18.66 9.71
CA LYS A 185 -3.87 -19.84 10.36
C LYS A 185 -4.38 -19.51 11.76
N LYS A 186 -3.62 -18.74 12.54
CA LYS A 186 -4.03 -18.28 13.87
C LYS A 186 -5.29 -17.38 13.81
N HIS A 187 -5.33 -16.45 12.86
CA HIS A 187 -6.49 -15.58 12.68
C HIS A 187 -7.73 -16.38 12.26
N ILE A 188 -7.59 -17.25 11.26
CA ILE A 188 -8.65 -18.14 10.76
C ILE A 188 -9.25 -18.98 11.88
N ALA A 189 -8.41 -19.59 12.73
CA ALA A 189 -8.87 -20.41 13.85
C ALA A 189 -9.70 -19.63 14.88
N SER A 190 -9.51 -18.32 14.97
CA SER A 190 -10.18 -17.46 15.97
C SER A 190 -11.36 -16.67 15.40
N HIS A 191 -11.26 -16.21 14.15
CA HIS A 191 -12.19 -15.24 13.55
C HIS A 191 -12.65 -15.62 12.13
N SER A 192 -12.14 -16.70 11.53
CA SER A 192 -12.28 -16.99 10.08
C SER A 192 -11.67 -15.90 9.18
N LEU A 193 -11.84 -16.01 7.86
CA LEU A 193 -11.69 -14.90 6.91
C LEU A 193 -13.07 -14.46 6.41
N HIS A 194 -13.21 -13.19 6.11
CA HIS A 194 -14.47 -12.61 5.64
C HIS A 194 -14.39 -11.99 4.24
N GLU A 195 -13.22 -11.52 3.84
CA GLU A 195 -13.07 -10.82 2.56
C GLU A 195 -12.51 -11.74 1.46
N PRO A 196 -13.02 -11.67 0.22
CA PRO A 196 -12.48 -12.46 -0.90
C PRO A 196 -11.01 -12.12 -1.20
N GLU A 197 -10.60 -10.89 -0.92
CA GLU A 197 -9.22 -10.44 -0.97
C GLU A 197 -8.33 -11.21 0.01
N ALA A 198 -8.83 -11.52 1.20
CA ALA A 198 -8.09 -12.25 2.23
C ALA A 198 -7.78 -13.67 1.76
N LEU A 199 -8.76 -14.33 1.15
CA LEU A 199 -8.57 -15.65 0.53
C LEU A 199 -7.55 -15.58 -0.62
N SER A 200 -7.66 -14.56 -1.48
CA SER A 200 -6.73 -14.38 -2.60
C SER A 200 -5.29 -14.21 -2.12
N VAL A 201 -5.07 -13.44 -1.04
CA VAL A 201 -3.76 -13.30 -0.40
C VAL A 201 -3.28 -14.62 0.21
N TYR A 202 -4.18 -15.40 0.83
CA TYR A 202 -3.79 -16.68 1.41
C TYR A 202 -3.37 -17.71 0.35
N ILE A 203 -4.14 -17.84 -0.73
CA ILE A 203 -3.78 -18.70 -1.87
C ILE A 203 -2.44 -18.27 -2.45
N SER A 204 -2.28 -16.96 -2.68
CA SER A 204 -1.04 -16.38 -3.18
C SER A 204 0.19 -16.68 -2.30
N LEU A 205 0.01 -16.67 -0.98
CA LEU A 205 1.07 -17.02 -0.03
C LEU A 205 1.46 -18.50 -0.12
N LEU A 206 0.49 -19.39 -0.34
CA LEU A 206 0.75 -20.82 -0.51
C LEU A 206 1.40 -21.12 -1.86
N GLU A 207 1.00 -20.42 -2.92
CA GLU A 207 1.66 -20.48 -4.23
C GLU A 207 3.15 -20.07 -4.11
N GLN A 208 3.46 -19.00 -3.36
CA GLN A 208 4.84 -18.59 -3.09
C GLN A 208 5.67 -19.64 -2.35
N GLN A 209 5.02 -20.47 -1.54
CA GLN A 209 5.65 -21.58 -0.84
C GLN A 209 5.66 -22.88 -1.64
N ALA A 210 5.17 -22.88 -2.89
CA ALA A 210 4.93 -24.06 -3.71
C ALA A 210 4.02 -25.11 -3.05
N LYS A 211 3.14 -24.70 -2.13
CA LYS A 211 2.14 -25.55 -1.45
C LYS A 211 0.83 -25.57 -2.22
N TYR A 212 0.87 -26.06 -3.45
CA TYR A 212 -0.28 -26.01 -4.36
C TYR A 212 -1.44 -26.92 -3.91
N GLY A 213 -1.14 -28.07 -3.30
CA GLY A 213 -2.14 -28.97 -2.71
C GLY A 213 -2.94 -28.30 -1.60
N ASP A 214 -2.25 -27.71 -0.61
CA ASP A 214 -2.90 -26.95 0.47
C ASP A 214 -3.78 -25.82 -0.07
N ALA A 215 -3.32 -25.11 -1.12
CA ALA A 215 -4.08 -24.03 -1.74
C ALA A 215 -5.38 -24.54 -2.41
N LEU A 216 -5.33 -25.70 -3.07
CA LEU A 216 -6.50 -26.36 -3.65
C LEU A 216 -7.49 -26.80 -2.57
N GLU A 217 -7.01 -27.35 -1.46
CA GLU A 217 -7.86 -27.73 -0.32
C GLU A 217 -8.61 -26.50 0.23
N ILE A 218 -7.91 -25.37 0.43
CA ILE A 218 -8.53 -24.13 0.91
C ILE A 218 -9.58 -23.59 -0.08
N LEU A 219 -9.29 -23.63 -1.38
CA LEU A 219 -10.19 -23.18 -2.44
C LEU A 219 -11.44 -24.07 -2.57
N SER A 220 -11.29 -25.37 -2.30
CA SER A 220 -12.40 -26.33 -2.33
C SER A 220 -13.23 -26.35 -1.04
N GLY A 221 -12.64 -25.94 0.08
CA GLY A 221 -13.28 -25.91 1.39
C GLY A 221 -14.16 -24.69 1.66
N ASN A 222 -14.49 -24.47 2.94
CA ASN A 222 -15.42 -23.43 3.38
C ASN A 222 -15.00 -22.02 2.94
N LEU A 223 -13.69 -21.71 2.98
CA LEU A 223 -13.18 -20.40 2.58
C LEU A 223 -13.38 -20.15 1.09
N GLY A 224 -13.36 -21.18 0.26
CA GLY A 224 -13.63 -21.09 -1.18
C GLY A 224 -14.99 -20.53 -1.56
N SER A 225 -15.95 -20.49 -0.62
CA SER A 225 -17.26 -19.83 -0.83
C SER A 225 -17.17 -18.30 -0.88
N LEU A 226 -16.07 -17.71 -0.37
CA LEU A 226 -15.81 -16.27 -0.47
C LEU A 226 -15.61 -15.84 -1.93
N MET A 227 -15.17 -16.75 -2.81
CA MET A 227 -15.09 -16.48 -4.25
C MET A 227 -16.45 -16.67 -4.90
N MET A 228 -17.22 -15.58 -4.98
CA MET A 228 -18.57 -15.61 -5.55
C MET A 228 -18.59 -15.83 -7.07
N ILE A 229 -17.52 -15.45 -7.77
CA ILE A 229 -17.42 -15.59 -9.22
C ILE A 229 -16.83 -16.97 -9.53
N GLU A 230 -17.69 -17.89 -9.94
CA GLU A 230 -17.32 -19.28 -10.24
C GLU A 230 -16.19 -19.38 -11.27
N VAL A 231 -16.24 -18.53 -12.32
CA VAL A 231 -15.20 -18.48 -13.35
C VAL A 231 -13.82 -18.13 -12.76
N ASP A 232 -13.76 -17.18 -11.83
CA ASP A 232 -12.49 -16.78 -11.18
C ASP A 232 -11.96 -17.87 -10.26
N LYS A 233 -12.85 -18.57 -9.55
CA LYS A 233 -12.52 -19.73 -8.75
C LYS A 233 -11.92 -20.85 -9.61
N LEU A 234 -12.58 -21.19 -10.72
CA LEU A 234 -12.09 -22.19 -11.67
C LEU A 234 -10.74 -21.79 -12.30
N ARG A 235 -10.55 -20.51 -12.65
CA ARG A 235 -9.26 -20.02 -13.15
C ARG A 235 -8.14 -20.24 -12.12
N ILE A 236 -8.38 -19.97 -10.84
CA ILE A 236 -7.38 -20.23 -9.79
C ILE A 236 -7.14 -21.73 -9.65
N GLN A 237 -8.20 -22.54 -9.63
CA GLN A 237 -8.08 -23.99 -9.52
C GLN A 237 -7.23 -24.59 -10.66
N GLY A 238 -7.51 -24.21 -11.91
CA GLY A 238 -6.75 -24.67 -13.07
C GLY A 238 -5.26 -24.27 -12.98
N ARG A 239 -4.97 -23.02 -12.58
CA ARG A 239 -3.58 -22.56 -12.39
C ARG A 239 -2.85 -23.32 -11.28
N LEU A 240 -3.54 -23.62 -10.16
CA LEU A 240 -2.95 -24.37 -9.05
C LEU A 240 -2.66 -25.83 -9.45
N LEU A 241 -3.57 -26.47 -10.19
CA LEU A 241 -3.37 -27.84 -10.71
C LEU A 241 -2.19 -27.90 -11.68
N ALA A 242 -2.12 -26.95 -12.62
CA ALA A 242 -1.03 -26.90 -13.59
C ALA A 242 0.33 -26.75 -12.88
N ARG A 243 0.43 -25.85 -11.90
CA ARG A 243 1.66 -25.69 -11.10
C ARG A 243 1.99 -26.87 -10.18
N ALA A 244 0.99 -27.68 -9.82
CA ALA A 244 1.20 -28.93 -9.11
C ALA A 244 1.70 -30.07 -10.04
N GLY A 245 1.74 -29.83 -11.35
CA GLY A 245 2.10 -30.81 -12.38
C GLY A 245 0.93 -31.67 -12.87
N ASP A 246 -0.30 -31.40 -12.42
CA ASP A 246 -1.52 -32.08 -12.89
C ASP A 246 -2.07 -31.36 -14.13
N PHE A 247 -1.41 -31.56 -15.26
CA PHE A 247 -1.76 -30.91 -16.53
C PHE A 247 -3.10 -31.39 -17.09
N ASP A 248 -3.42 -32.67 -16.94
CA ASP A 248 -4.70 -33.24 -17.39
C ASP A 248 -5.87 -32.62 -16.62
N GLY A 249 -5.78 -32.61 -15.28
CA GLY A 249 -6.79 -31.98 -14.43
C GLY A 249 -6.91 -30.49 -14.68
N ALA A 250 -5.79 -29.78 -14.88
CA ALA A 250 -5.80 -28.36 -15.21
C ALA A 250 -6.46 -28.07 -16.57
N ALA A 251 -6.15 -28.87 -17.60
CA ALA A 251 -6.73 -28.75 -18.93
C ALA A 251 -8.27 -28.92 -18.89
N ASP A 252 -8.76 -29.90 -18.13
CA ASP A 252 -10.20 -30.11 -17.92
C ASP A 252 -10.88 -28.89 -17.27
N ILE A 253 -10.23 -28.26 -16.29
CA ILE A 253 -10.74 -27.05 -15.64
C ILE A 253 -10.73 -25.87 -16.60
N PHE A 254 -9.64 -25.63 -17.33
CA PHE A 254 -9.57 -24.53 -18.30
C PHE A 254 -10.56 -24.71 -19.44
N GLN A 255 -10.83 -25.95 -19.88
CA GLN A 255 -11.88 -26.22 -20.86
C GLN A 255 -13.27 -25.86 -20.31
N LYS A 256 -13.56 -26.10 -19.02
CA LYS A 256 -14.81 -25.64 -18.39
C LYS A 256 -14.90 -24.12 -18.36
N VAL A 257 -13.81 -23.43 -18.03
CA VAL A 257 -13.75 -21.95 -18.07
C VAL A 257 -14.05 -21.44 -19.47
N LEU A 258 -13.42 -21.99 -20.52
CA LEU A 258 -13.63 -21.59 -21.91
C LEU A 258 -15.06 -21.87 -22.41
N LYS A 259 -15.74 -22.90 -21.88
CA LYS A 259 -17.17 -23.11 -22.16
C LYS A 259 -18.06 -22.02 -21.55
N LEU A 260 -17.67 -21.47 -20.39
CA LEU A 260 -18.40 -20.39 -19.72
C LEU A 260 -18.04 -19.01 -20.29
N CYS A 261 -16.78 -18.81 -20.67
CA CYS A 261 -16.22 -17.57 -21.21
C CYS A 261 -15.32 -17.87 -22.41
N PRO A 262 -15.89 -18.04 -23.63
CA PRO A 262 -15.12 -18.41 -24.83
C PRO A 262 -14.06 -17.39 -25.25
N ASP A 263 -14.27 -16.11 -24.93
CA ASP A 263 -13.36 -15.01 -25.29
C ASP A 263 -12.22 -14.80 -24.27
N ASP A 264 -12.07 -15.69 -23.28
CA ASP A 264 -10.98 -15.62 -22.30
C ASP A 264 -9.65 -16.11 -22.90
N TRP A 265 -8.95 -15.17 -23.53
CA TRP A 265 -7.66 -15.44 -24.16
C TRP A 265 -6.57 -15.92 -23.18
N GLU A 266 -6.58 -15.42 -21.94
CA GLU A 266 -5.63 -15.84 -20.92
C GLU A 266 -5.86 -17.31 -20.54
N CYS A 267 -7.12 -17.70 -20.34
CA CYS A 267 -7.47 -19.10 -20.09
C CYS A 267 -7.16 -20.01 -21.29
N PHE A 268 -7.36 -19.51 -22.51
CA PHE A 268 -7.02 -20.28 -23.71
C PHE A 268 -5.52 -20.57 -23.79
N HIS A 269 -4.68 -19.59 -23.45
CA HIS A 269 -3.23 -19.80 -23.34
C HIS A 269 -2.88 -20.84 -22.28
N HIS A 270 -3.45 -20.76 -21.09
CA HIS A 270 -3.19 -21.76 -20.04
C HIS A 270 -3.65 -23.17 -20.45
N TYR A 271 -4.80 -23.28 -21.12
CA TYR A 271 -5.29 -24.56 -21.65
C TYR A 271 -4.31 -25.18 -22.65
N LEU A 272 -3.81 -24.39 -23.60
CA LEU A 272 -2.80 -24.85 -24.55
C LEU A 272 -1.49 -25.23 -23.86
N GLY A 273 -1.05 -24.45 -22.87
CA GLY A 273 0.13 -24.75 -22.07
C GLY A 273 0.04 -26.13 -21.40
N CYS A 274 -1.11 -26.45 -20.79
CA CYS A 274 -1.34 -27.78 -20.20
C CYS A 274 -1.31 -28.90 -21.24
N LEU A 275 -1.92 -28.73 -22.42
CA LEU A 275 -1.91 -29.76 -23.47
C LEU A 275 -0.52 -30.03 -24.07
N LEU A 276 0.37 -29.03 -24.00
CA LEU A 276 1.72 -29.12 -24.53
C LEU A 276 2.75 -29.48 -23.44
N GLU A 277 2.31 -29.66 -22.19
CA GLU A 277 3.18 -29.81 -21.00
C GLU A 277 4.22 -28.68 -20.89
N ASP A 278 3.85 -27.47 -21.33
CA ASP A 278 4.73 -26.30 -21.35
C ASP A 278 4.29 -25.27 -20.29
N ASP A 279 5.02 -25.26 -19.17
CA ASP A 279 4.83 -24.35 -18.05
C ASP A 279 5.25 -22.89 -18.35
N SER A 280 5.89 -22.61 -19.49
CA SER A 280 6.41 -21.27 -19.81
C SER A 280 5.34 -20.19 -19.92
N SER A 281 4.08 -20.59 -20.12
CA SER A 281 2.91 -19.69 -20.18
C SER A 281 2.38 -19.29 -18.81
N LEU A 282 2.73 -20.01 -17.74
CA LEU A 282 2.30 -19.69 -16.38
C LEU A 282 3.27 -18.67 -15.78
N PRO A 283 2.79 -17.58 -15.15
CA PRO A 283 3.68 -16.63 -14.49
C PRO A 283 4.48 -17.36 -13.39
N VAL A 284 5.78 -17.56 -13.58
CA VAL A 284 6.67 -18.21 -12.61
C VAL A 284 6.88 -17.27 -11.42
N LEU A 285 6.76 -17.81 -10.19
CA LEU A 285 6.82 -17.05 -8.94
C LEU A 285 8.19 -17.07 -8.26
N THR A 286 9.24 -17.53 -8.94
CA THR A 286 10.57 -17.76 -8.35
C THR A 286 11.69 -16.97 -9.04
N LYS A 287 12.42 -16.25 -8.18
CA LYS A 287 13.74 -15.61 -8.33
C LYS A 287 14.07 -15.09 -9.73
N SER A 288 13.67 -13.85 -10.02
CA SER A 288 14.43 -13.01 -10.92
C SER A 288 15.87 -12.92 -10.37
N SER A 289 16.82 -13.56 -11.05
CA SER A 289 18.24 -13.44 -10.71
C SER A 289 18.66 -11.97 -10.76
N SER A 290 19.03 -11.44 -9.59
CA SER A 290 19.73 -10.16 -9.40
C SER A 290 19.11 -8.93 -10.08
N ILE A 291 18.16 -8.28 -9.41
CA ILE A 291 18.07 -6.82 -9.51
C ILE A 291 19.33 -6.28 -8.83
N ARG A 292 20.40 -6.07 -9.60
CA ARG A 292 21.50 -5.22 -9.17
C ARG A 292 20.92 -3.81 -9.02
N VAL A 293 20.55 -3.43 -7.80
CA VAL A 293 20.47 -2.02 -7.43
C VAL A 293 21.91 -1.53 -7.39
N SER A 294 22.48 -1.27 -8.58
CA SER A 294 23.73 -0.53 -8.69
C SER A 294 23.39 0.92 -8.41
N THR A 295 23.89 1.41 -7.28
CA THR A 295 24.02 2.84 -6.98
C THR A 295 24.73 3.53 -8.13
N LEU A 296 23.98 4.24 -8.97
CA LEU A 296 24.52 5.19 -9.93
C LEU A 296 23.68 6.44 -9.87
N THR A 297 24.32 7.47 -9.34
CA THR A 297 24.09 8.88 -9.61
C THR A 297 23.81 9.12 -11.10
N ASP A 298 23.00 10.15 -11.34
CA ASP A 298 22.54 10.71 -12.61
C ASP A 298 21.21 10.20 -13.17
N GLY A 299 20.29 11.17 -13.24
CA GLY A 299 18.93 11.01 -13.68
C GLY A 299 18.85 10.56 -15.12
N GLN A 300 18.13 9.46 -15.33
CA GLN A 300 17.34 9.19 -16.52
C GLN A 300 16.34 8.09 -16.17
N HIS A 301 15.05 8.39 -16.34
CA HIS A 301 13.95 7.44 -16.26
C HIS A 301 14.30 6.15 -17.02
N ARG A 302 14.18 4.99 -16.36
CA ARG A 302 14.15 3.70 -17.04
C ARG A 302 12.86 2.97 -16.72
N HIS A 303 12.17 2.61 -17.79
CA HIS A 303 10.97 1.78 -17.82
C HIS A 303 11.20 0.46 -17.10
N ILE A 304 10.30 0.14 -16.17
CA ILE A 304 10.07 -1.21 -15.65
C ILE A 304 9.41 -2.01 -16.79
N ALA A 305 10.21 -2.59 -17.68
CA ALA A 305 9.70 -3.34 -18.84
C ALA A 305 9.97 -4.85 -18.79
N ASP A 306 10.91 -5.34 -17.99
CA ASP A 306 11.34 -6.74 -18.07
C ASP A 306 11.08 -7.54 -16.78
N ASP A 307 9.82 -7.53 -16.31
CA ASP A 307 9.31 -8.64 -15.47
C ASP A 307 7.76 -8.60 -15.37
N LYS A 308 7.06 -9.11 -16.39
CA LYS A 308 5.59 -9.05 -16.46
C LYS A 308 4.90 -9.80 -15.30
N ALA A 309 5.47 -10.90 -14.83
CA ALA A 309 4.93 -11.69 -13.72
C ALA A 309 5.09 -10.97 -12.37
N CYS A 310 6.29 -10.45 -12.11
CA CYS A 310 6.58 -9.66 -10.91
C CYS A 310 5.74 -8.38 -10.90
N SER A 311 5.56 -7.72 -12.04
CA SER A 311 4.73 -6.51 -12.21
C SER A 311 3.23 -6.77 -11.98
N TYR A 312 2.67 -7.87 -12.50
CA TYR A 312 1.25 -8.21 -12.28
C TYR A 312 0.95 -8.58 -10.82
N TYR A 313 1.86 -9.30 -10.17
CA TYR A 313 1.71 -9.71 -8.78
C TYR A 313 1.99 -8.56 -7.81
N LEU A 314 3.01 -7.74 -8.06
CA LEU A 314 3.16 -6.45 -7.38
C LEU A 314 1.92 -5.62 -7.60
N TYR A 315 1.37 -5.51 -8.81
CA TYR A 315 0.16 -4.74 -9.10
C TYR A 315 -1.05 -5.27 -8.35
N ARG A 316 -1.21 -6.60 -8.20
CA ARG A 316 -2.31 -7.20 -7.45
C ARG A 316 -2.16 -6.97 -5.94
N ILE A 317 -0.98 -7.22 -5.38
CA ILE A 317 -0.66 -7.03 -3.96
C ILE A 317 -0.65 -5.53 -3.58
N THR A 318 -0.06 -4.69 -4.42
CA THR A 318 -0.10 -3.23 -4.26
C THR A 318 -1.51 -2.73 -4.46
N ASN A 319 -2.30 -3.11 -5.46
CA ASN A 319 -3.71 -2.68 -5.51
C ASN A 319 -4.50 -3.17 -4.30
N LEU A 320 -4.29 -4.38 -3.79
CA LEU A 320 -4.93 -4.82 -2.54
C LEU A 320 -4.59 -3.92 -1.34
N ILE A 321 -3.35 -3.42 -1.28
CA ILE A 321 -2.90 -2.44 -0.28
C ILE A 321 -3.43 -1.02 -0.59
N TYR A 322 -3.35 -0.57 -1.84
CA TYR A 322 -3.59 0.81 -2.29
C TYR A 322 -5.07 1.12 -2.55
N PHE A 323 -5.89 0.16 -2.98
CA PHE A 323 -7.33 0.33 -3.24
C PHE A 323 -8.06 0.64 -1.92
N ARG A 324 -7.65 0.01 -0.81
CA ARG A 324 -8.19 0.32 0.54
C ARG A 324 -7.64 1.62 1.14
N VAL A 325 -6.44 2.06 0.75
CA VAL A 325 -5.89 3.36 1.19
C VAL A 325 -6.55 4.53 0.45
N LYS A 326 -6.91 4.38 -0.83
CA LYS A 326 -7.63 5.41 -1.61
C LYS A 326 -9.09 5.58 -1.16
N CYS A 327 -9.77 4.53 -0.73
CA CYS A 327 -11.18 4.61 -0.32
C CYS A 327 -11.41 5.35 1.02
N HIS A 328 -10.36 5.73 1.76
CA HIS A 328 -10.48 6.49 3.02
C HIS A 328 -9.92 7.93 2.96
N PHE A 329 -9.42 8.37 1.80
CA PHE A 329 -8.87 9.72 1.60
C PHE A 329 -9.44 10.41 0.35
N HIS A 330 -10.76 10.34 0.18
CA HIS A 330 -11.47 11.43 -0.51
C HIS A 330 -12.27 12.21 0.54
N PRO A 331 -12.28 13.56 0.43
CA PRO A 331 -12.72 14.45 1.50
C PRO A 331 -14.16 14.22 1.96
#